data_AF-A0A434CJA8-F1
#
_entry.id   AF-A0A434CJA8-F1
#
_cell.length_a   1.000
_cell.length_b   1.000
_cell.length_c   1.000
_cell.angle_alpha   90.00
_cell.angle_beta   90.00
_cell.angle_gamma   90.00
#
_symmetry.space_group_name_H-M   'P 1'
#
loop_
_entity.id
_entity.type
_entity.pdbx_description
1 polymer ?
#
loop_
_entity_poly.entity_id
_entity_poly.type
_entity_poly.pdbx_seq_one_letter_code
_entity_poly.pdbx_strand_id
1 'polypeptide(L)'
;MSVSTAAKAIFDSEIIWDAHSGFMPDPAADLNNLQIWRDAGIDYLSIDVGFDLLPWEQTVRTLANFRHWILANPEHYTLVSSVAEIRKAKLEGKLAISFDIEGMNALDGRIEMVEFYHHLGVRQILFAYNRNNLAGGGCHDVETSLTAFGREVIDEMNRLGMFVDVTHTGYRTSMEVMEYSNRPVIFSHSNAKALCGHGRNITDEQIKACARTGGIVAIVGLNRFLGEGRTDSDRLAD
;
A
#
# COMPACT_ATOMS: atom_id res chain seq x y z
N MET A 1 -10.06 -3.65 26.76
CA MET A 1 -9.09 -4.72 27.12
C MET A 1 -7.83 -4.09 27.70
N SER A 2 -7.19 -4.70 28.70
CA SER A 2 -5.84 -4.27 29.13
C SER A 2 -4.80 -4.88 28.18
N VAL A 3 -4.04 -4.04 27.48
CA VAL A 3 -2.89 -4.49 26.67
C VAL A 3 -1.84 -5.09 27.62
N SER A 4 -1.33 -6.29 27.31
CA SER A 4 -0.31 -6.93 28.16
C SER A 4 0.98 -6.11 28.15
N THR A 5 1.74 -6.13 29.26
CA THR A 5 3.05 -5.45 29.33
C THR A 5 3.99 -5.93 28.22
N ALA A 6 3.91 -7.22 27.85
CA ALA A 6 4.69 -7.79 26.76
C ALA A 6 4.31 -7.20 25.39
N ALA A 7 3.00 -7.09 25.09
CA ALA A 7 2.55 -6.49 23.84
C ALA A 7 2.95 -5.02 23.76
N LYS A 8 2.83 -4.28 24.88
CA LYS A 8 3.28 -2.89 24.95
C LYS A 8 4.79 -2.76 24.72
N ALA A 9 5.60 -3.64 25.34
CA ALA A 9 7.04 -3.60 25.16
C ALA A 9 7.46 -3.82 23.70
N ILE A 10 6.84 -4.78 23.00
CA ILE A 10 7.08 -5.02 21.57
C ILE A 10 6.66 -3.81 20.75
N PHE A 11 5.47 -3.27 21.01
CA PHE A 11 4.97 -2.10 20.29
C PHE A 11 5.90 -0.89 20.43
N ASP A 12 6.38 -0.64 21.64
CA ASP A 12 7.26 0.50 21.92
C ASP A 12 8.67 0.29 21.31
N SER A 13 9.18 -0.95 21.22
CA SER A 13 10.54 -1.25 20.75
C SER A 13 10.68 -1.48 19.25
N GLU A 14 9.65 -1.96 18.57
CA GLU A 14 9.68 -2.34 17.16
C GLU A 14 9.14 -1.24 16.24
N ILE A 15 9.50 -1.26 14.95
CA ILE A 15 8.89 -0.37 13.96
C ILE A 15 7.46 -0.83 13.68
N ILE A 16 6.51 0.08 13.85
CA ILE A 16 5.12 -0.12 13.47
C ILE A 16 4.88 0.49 12.10
N TRP A 17 4.64 -0.39 11.12
CA TRP A 17 4.40 -0.04 9.73
C TRP A 17 2.92 -0.20 9.39
N ASP A 18 2.30 0.88 8.93
CA ASP A 18 1.02 0.84 8.23
C ASP A 18 1.27 0.98 6.71
N ALA A 19 0.91 -0.08 5.97
CA ALA A 19 1.30 -0.26 4.57
C ALA A 19 0.45 0.53 3.57
N HIS A 20 -0.65 1.13 4.01
CA HIS A 20 -1.51 1.93 3.15
C HIS A 20 -2.49 2.77 3.98
N SER A 21 -2.46 4.10 3.81
CA SER A 21 -3.47 5.00 4.39
C SER A 21 -4.63 5.26 3.43
N GLY A 22 -5.81 4.74 3.73
CA GLY A 22 -7.00 4.86 2.86
C GLY A 22 -7.82 6.14 3.03
N PHE A 23 -7.20 7.33 3.02
CA PHE A 23 -7.95 8.60 2.87
C PHE A 23 -7.92 9.07 1.43
N MET A 24 -8.93 9.85 1.01
CA MET A 24 -9.08 10.26 -0.39
C MET A 24 -7.83 11.04 -0.86
N PRO A 25 -7.12 10.57 -1.91
CA PRO A 25 -5.96 11.25 -2.47
C PRO A 25 -6.37 12.47 -3.30
N ASP A 26 -6.74 13.53 -2.59
CA ASP A 26 -7.14 14.82 -3.15
C ASP A 26 -6.09 15.89 -2.83
N PRO A 27 -5.68 16.74 -3.78
CA PRO A 27 -4.77 17.86 -3.50
C PRO A 27 -5.29 18.84 -2.43
N ALA A 28 -6.59 18.82 -2.12
CA ALA A 28 -7.22 19.61 -1.06
C ALA A 28 -7.43 18.84 0.26
N ALA A 29 -6.87 17.62 0.39
CA ALA A 29 -6.98 16.84 1.61
C ALA A 29 -6.35 17.57 2.82
N ASP A 30 -7.01 17.47 3.98
CA ASP A 30 -6.46 18.00 5.23
C ASP A 30 -5.44 17.02 5.81
N LEU A 31 -4.16 17.33 5.61
CA LEU A 31 -3.05 16.52 6.09
C LEU A 31 -2.79 16.62 7.60
N ASN A 32 -3.50 17.51 8.32
CA ASN A 32 -3.48 17.46 9.79
C ASN A 32 -4.04 16.13 10.32
N ASN A 33 -4.83 15.40 9.53
CA ASN A 33 -5.31 14.07 9.87
C ASN A 33 -4.18 13.04 10.05
N LEU A 34 -2.96 13.29 9.54
CA LEU A 34 -1.80 12.43 9.80
C LEU A 34 -1.44 12.34 11.28
N GLN A 35 -1.91 13.29 12.10
CA GLN A 35 -1.77 13.23 13.56
C GLN A 35 -2.45 11.98 14.16
N ILE A 36 -3.50 11.44 13.51
CA ILE A 36 -4.18 10.21 13.98
C ILE A 36 -3.20 9.03 14.02
N TRP A 37 -2.36 8.85 12.98
CA TRP A 37 -1.36 7.79 12.92
C TRP A 37 -0.25 8.01 13.96
N ARG A 38 0.15 9.26 14.17
CA ARG A 38 1.14 9.61 15.20
C ARG A 38 0.65 9.29 16.61
N ASP A 39 -0.58 9.71 16.91
CA ASP A 39 -1.22 9.44 18.21
C ASP A 39 -1.45 7.93 18.43
N ALA A 40 -1.64 7.17 17.35
CA ALA A 40 -1.71 5.72 17.37
C ALA A 40 -0.34 5.03 17.52
N GLY A 41 0.78 5.76 17.46
CA GLY A 41 2.13 5.23 17.60
C GLY A 41 2.68 4.56 16.34
N ILE A 42 2.19 4.94 15.15
CA ILE A 42 2.72 4.45 13.88
C ILE A 42 4.06 5.13 13.59
N ASP A 43 5.07 4.34 13.23
CA ASP A 43 6.42 4.84 12.94
C ASP A 43 6.63 5.09 11.45
N TYR A 44 6.04 4.25 10.59
CA TYR A 44 6.13 4.34 9.13
C TYR A 44 4.76 4.19 8.48
N LEU A 45 4.41 5.15 7.63
CA LEU A 45 3.17 5.19 6.88
C LEU A 45 3.45 5.31 5.38
N SER A 46 2.82 4.46 4.58
CA SER A 46 2.67 4.71 3.15
C SER A 46 1.34 5.41 2.89
N ILE A 47 1.39 6.57 2.22
CA ILE A 47 0.21 7.37 1.92
C ILE A 47 -0.16 7.24 0.46
N ASP A 48 -1.41 6.87 0.18
CA ASP A 48 -1.94 6.86 -1.18
C ASP A 48 -1.99 8.28 -1.76
N VAL A 49 -1.48 8.42 -2.98
CA VAL A 49 -1.52 9.68 -3.73
C VAL A 49 -2.34 9.58 -5.01
N GLY A 50 -2.93 8.43 -5.32
CA GLY A 50 -3.90 8.31 -6.40
C GLY A 50 -4.26 6.87 -6.74
N PHE A 51 -5.44 6.69 -7.34
CA PHE A 51 -5.96 5.38 -7.76
C PHE A 51 -6.52 5.40 -9.18
N ASP A 52 -6.75 4.23 -9.79
CA ASP A 52 -7.08 4.10 -11.23
C ASP A 52 -8.31 4.89 -11.73
N LEU A 53 -9.21 5.33 -10.84
CA LEU A 53 -10.38 6.14 -11.22
C LEU A 53 -10.07 7.64 -11.34
N LEU A 54 -8.87 8.07 -10.93
CA LEU A 54 -8.41 9.45 -11.05
C LEU A 54 -7.59 9.64 -12.34
N PRO A 55 -7.68 10.82 -12.98
CA PRO A 55 -6.72 11.21 -14.00
C PRO A 55 -5.30 11.22 -13.43
N TRP A 56 -4.29 10.77 -14.20
CA TRP A 56 -2.91 10.69 -13.73
C TRP A 56 -2.35 12.05 -13.28
N GLU A 57 -2.82 13.16 -13.88
CA GLU A 57 -2.41 14.51 -13.49
C GLU A 57 -2.86 14.84 -12.06
N GLN A 58 -3.97 14.26 -11.60
CA GLN A 58 -4.41 14.41 -10.22
C GLN A 58 -3.44 13.72 -9.27
N THR A 59 -2.96 12.51 -9.58
CA THR A 59 -1.93 11.83 -8.79
C THR A 59 -0.67 12.69 -8.63
N VAL A 60 -0.23 13.34 -9.72
CA VAL A 60 0.93 14.25 -9.67
C VAL A 60 0.65 15.47 -8.79
N ARG A 61 -0.53 16.09 -8.89
CA ARG A 61 -0.92 17.25 -8.07
C ARG A 61 -1.04 16.89 -6.59
N THR A 62 -1.64 15.75 -6.27
CA THR A 62 -1.78 15.24 -4.90
C THR A 62 -0.41 14.98 -4.31
N LEU A 63 0.45 14.24 -5.02
CA LEU A 63 1.82 13.97 -4.60
C LEU A 63 2.63 15.25 -4.37
N ALA A 64 2.52 16.23 -5.28
CA ALA A 64 3.21 17.52 -5.13
C ALA A 64 2.73 18.28 -3.88
N ASN A 65 1.43 18.33 -3.64
CA ASN A 65 0.85 18.97 -2.46
C ASN A 65 1.31 18.27 -1.17
N PHE A 66 1.18 16.95 -1.10
CA PHE A 66 1.51 16.18 0.10
C PHE A 66 2.99 16.30 0.45
N ARG A 67 3.87 16.19 -0.56
CA ARG A 67 5.31 16.43 -0.37
C ARG A 67 5.59 17.83 0.15
N HIS A 68 4.98 18.86 -0.43
CA HIS A 68 5.19 20.24 0.00
C HIS A 68 4.79 20.43 1.47
N TRP A 69 3.61 19.93 1.85
CA TRP A 69 3.12 20.03 3.22
C TRP A 69 4.01 19.28 4.21
N ILE A 70 4.41 18.03 3.89
CA ILE A 70 5.28 17.23 4.77
C ILE A 70 6.63 17.92 4.97
N LEU A 71 7.23 18.45 3.90
CA LEU A 71 8.50 19.18 3.98
C LEU A 71 8.38 20.51 4.75
N ALA A 72 7.19 21.08 4.84
CA ALA A 72 6.91 22.29 5.63
C ALA A 72 6.67 22.02 7.12
N ASN A 73 6.52 20.75 7.53
CA ASN A 73 6.29 20.33 8.92
C ASN A 73 7.36 19.32 9.42
N PRO A 74 8.66 19.64 9.33
CA PRO A 74 9.78 18.72 9.59
C PRO A 74 9.95 18.33 11.07
N GLU A 75 9.29 19.05 11.99
CA GLU A 75 9.24 18.75 13.42
C GLU A 75 8.37 17.53 13.75
N HIS A 76 7.50 17.12 12.82
CA HIS A 76 6.53 16.05 13.03
C HIS A 76 6.66 14.92 12.02
N TYR A 77 7.08 15.24 10.80
CA TYR A 77 7.06 14.32 9.66
C TYR A 77 8.39 14.31 8.93
N THR A 78 8.69 13.21 8.24
CA THR A 78 9.84 13.15 7.34
C THR A 78 9.58 12.22 6.17
N LEU A 79 9.98 12.65 4.96
CA LEU A 79 9.96 11.79 3.79
C LEU A 79 11.15 10.84 3.84
N VAL A 80 10.89 9.55 3.63
CA VAL A 80 11.92 8.51 3.71
C VAL A 80 12.03 7.71 2.42
N SER A 81 13.22 7.16 2.21
CA SER A 81 13.59 6.35 1.06
C SER A 81 14.29 5.04 1.45
N SER A 82 14.59 4.86 2.74
CA SER A 82 15.29 3.67 3.25
C SER A 82 14.85 3.28 4.66
N VAL A 83 15.08 2.01 5.01
CA VAL A 83 14.86 1.48 6.37
C VAL A 83 15.70 2.22 7.42
N ALA A 84 16.90 2.69 7.06
CA ALA A 84 17.74 3.47 7.96
C ALA A 84 17.09 4.82 8.31
N GLU A 85 16.48 5.48 7.33
CA GLU A 85 15.74 6.73 7.54
C GLU A 85 14.47 6.50 8.38
N ILE A 86 13.76 5.38 8.18
CA ILE A 86 12.62 5.01 9.04
C ILE A 86 13.07 4.84 10.49
N ARG A 87 14.15 4.08 10.74
CA ARG A 87 14.70 3.90 12.10
C ARG A 87 15.10 5.24 12.73
N LYS A 88 15.71 6.12 11.94
CA LYS A 88 16.07 7.47 12.39
C LYS A 88 14.83 8.30 12.75
N ALA A 89 13.78 8.27 11.93
CA ALA A 89 12.53 8.99 12.18
C ALA A 89 11.89 8.57 13.51
N LYS A 90 11.81 7.25 13.78
CA LYS A 90 11.34 6.71 15.06
C LYS A 90 12.13 7.27 16.24
N LEU A 91 13.46 7.25 16.16
CA LEU A 91 14.34 7.80 17.21
C LEU A 91 14.15 9.32 17.43
N GLU A 92 13.78 10.04 16.37
CA GLU A 92 13.48 11.48 16.40
C GLU A 92 12.03 11.80 16.80
N GLY A 93 11.17 10.80 17.02
CA GLY A 93 9.75 11.00 17.33
C GLY A 93 8.92 11.54 16.15
N LYS A 94 9.37 11.29 14.93
CA LYS A 94 8.72 11.72 13.68
C LYS A 94 8.06 10.55 12.98
N LEU A 95 6.94 10.81 12.32
CA LEU A 95 6.33 9.85 11.41
C LEU A 95 7.14 9.80 10.11
N ALA A 96 7.69 8.63 9.79
CA ALA A 96 8.30 8.36 8.50
C ALA A 96 7.22 8.17 7.44
N ILE A 97 7.35 8.85 6.30
CA ILE A 97 6.36 8.81 5.24
C ILE A 97 7.01 8.45 3.90
N SER A 98 6.39 7.50 3.21
CA SER A 98 6.52 7.34 1.75
C SER A 98 5.15 7.40 1.11
N PHE A 99 5.10 7.23 -0.21
CA PHE A 99 3.84 7.22 -0.95
C PHE A 99 3.59 5.89 -1.65
N ASP A 100 2.33 5.58 -1.85
CA ASP A 100 1.85 4.52 -2.72
C ASP A 100 0.83 5.03 -3.75
N ILE A 101 0.60 4.24 -4.79
CA ILE A 101 -0.39 4.51 -5.83
C ILE A 101 -1.22 3.25 -6.00
N GLU A 102 -2.54 3.40 -5.91
CA GLU A 102 -3.53 2.35 -6.07
C GLU A 102 -3.92 2.13 -7.55
N GLY A 103 -3.03 1.51 -8.33
CA GLY A 103 -3.27 1.17 -9.73
C GLY A 103 -2.33 1.87 -10.71
N MET A 104 -2.27 1.33 -11.93
CA MET A 104 -1.26 1.71 -12.92
C MET A 104 -1.73 2.76 -13.94
N ASN A 105 -2.95 3.27 -13.86
CA ASN A 105 -3.42 4.36 -14.73
C ASN A 105 -2.64 5.66 -14.49
N ALA A 106 -2.09 5.86 -13.29
CA ALA A 106 -1.19 6.98 -12.99
C ALA A 106 0.08 6.97 -13.87
N LEU A 107 0.45 5.81 -14.43
CA LEU A 107 1.59 5.70 -15.33
C LEU A 107 1.28 6.20 -16.76
N ASP A 108 0.02 6.47 -17.09
CA ASP A 108 -0.42 6.94 -18.41
C ASP A 108 0.07 6.05 -19.59
N GLY A 109 0.29 4.75 -19.34
CA GLY A 109 0.85 3.81 -20.33
C GLY A 109 2.34 4.04 -20.64
N ARG A 110 3.07 4.70 -19.74
CA ARG A 110 4.47 5.11 -19.91
C ARG A 110 5.34 4.51 -18.83
N ILE A 111 6.35 3.73 -19.22
CA ILE A 111 7.24 3.06 -18.26
C ILE A 111 8.09 4.05 -17.47
N GLU A 112 8.48 5.17 -18.09
CA GLU A 112 9.27 6.23 -17.48
C GLU A 112 8.57 6.89 -16.27
N MET A 113 7.25 6.75 -16.15
CA MET A 113 6.49 7.28 -15.03
C MET A 113 6.80 6.54 -13.72
N VAL A 114 7.24 5.27 -13.78
CA VAL A 114 7.63 4.51 -12.59
C VAL A 114 8.83 5.18 -11.91
N GLU A 115 9.89 5.46 -12.65
CA GLU A 115 11.08 6.14 -12.13
C GLU A 115 10.78 7.59 -11.71
N PHE A 116 9.92 8.28 -12.45
CA PHE A 116 9.44 9.62 -12.07
C PHE A 116 8.78 9.61 -10.68
N TYR A 117 7.82 8.72 -10.44
CA TYR A 117 7.15 8.60 -9.14
C TYR A 117 8.11 8.13 -8.05
N HIS A 118 9.03 7.21 -8.37
CA HIS A 118 10.07 6.78 -7.44
C HIS A 118 10.94 7.95 -6.95
N HIS A 119 11.40 8.82 -7.84
CA HIS A 119 12.15 10.02 -7.46
C HIS A 119 11.33 11.00 -6.59
N LEU A 120 10.00 10.97 -6.73
CA LEU A 120 9.07 11.73 -5.91
C LEU A 120 8.62 10.99 -4.64
N GLY A 121 9.29 9.91 -4.25
CA GLY A 121 9.08 9.25 -2.95
C GLY A 121 8.01 8.17 -2.94
N VAL A 122 7.46 7.79 -4.09
CA VAL A 122 6.60 6.60 -4.21
C VAL A 122 7.46 5.34 -4.06
N ARG A 123 7.05 4.41 -3.20
CA ARG A 123 7.79 3.16 -2.93
C ARG A 123 6.99 1.89 -3.19
N GLN A 124 5.71 2.05 -3.51
CA GLN A 124 4.76 0.97 -3.73
C GLN A 124 3.80 1.40 -4.83
N ILE A 125 3.54 0.51 -5.79
CA ILE A 125 2.46 0.71 -6.77
C ILE A 125 1.66 -0.59 -6.85
N LEU A 126 0.35 -0.44 -6.70
CA LEU A 126 -0.61 -1.51 -6.84
C LEU A 126 -0.93 -1.78 -8.31
N PHE A 127 -1.21 -3.03 -8.66
CA PHE A 127 -1.39 -3.44 -10.06
C PHE A 127 -2.65 -2.90 -10.74
N ALA A 128 -3.81 -3.11 -10.13
CA ALA A 128 -5.10 -2.69 -10.69
C ALA A 128 -6.14 -2.41 -9.59
N TYR A 129 -6.77 -1.23 -9.62
CA TYR A 129 -7.79 -0.87 -8.64
C TYR A 129 -9.18 -1.33 -9.06
N ASN A 130 -9.56 -2.54 -8.64
CA ASN A 130 -10.86 -3.20 -8.86
C ASN A 130 -11.22 -3.54 -10.32
N ARG A 131 -10.81 -2.73 -11.28
CA ARG A 131 -11.08 -2.87 -12.72
C ARG A 131 -9.82 -3.20 -13.50
N ASN A 132 -9.99 -3.77 -14.68
CA ASN A 132 -8.86 -4.05 -15.56
C ASN A 132 -8.26 -2.75 -16.10
N ASN A 133 -6.94 -2.70 -16.23
CA ASN A 133 -6.19 -1.60 -16.81
C ASN A 133 -5.16 -2.11 -17.83
N LEU A 134 -4.25 -1.24 -18.30
CA LEU A 134 -3.25 -1.62 -19.30
C LEU A 134 -2.24 -2.67 -18.80
N ALA A 135 -2.03 -2.78 -17.49
CA ALA A 135 -1.05 -3.67 -16.89
C ALA A 135 -1.61 -5.05 -16.56
N GLY A 136 -2.87 -5.12 -16.09
CA GLY A 136 -3.48 -6.38 -15.69
C GLY A 136 -4.93 -6.26 -15.21
N GLY A 137 -5.39 -7.31 -14.53
CA GLY A 137 -6.78 -7.46 -14.12
C GLY A 137 -7.09 -7.07 -12.68
N GLY A 138 -8.25 -6.44 -12.47
CA GLY A 138 -8.79 -6.09 -11.15
C GLY A 138 -9.71 -7.17 -10.57
N CYS A 139 -9.90 -7.19 -9.24
CA CYS A 139 -10.67 -8.23 -8.53
C CYS A 139 -12.20 -8.15 -8.71
N HIS A 140 -12.70 -7.07 -9.30
CA HIS A 140 -14.14 -6.82 -9.51
C HIS A 140 -14.50 -6.71 -10.99
N ASP A 141 -13.65 -7.28 -11.85
CA ASP A 141 -13.82 -7.27 -13.30
C ASP A 141 -13.66 -8.66 -13.91
N VAL A 142 -13.78 -8.76 -15.23
CA VAL A 142 -13.48 -9.99 -15.96
C VAL A 142 -12.02 -10.40 -15.73
N GLU A 143 -11.83 -11.67 -15.38
CA GLU A 143 -10.50 -12.21 -15.10
C GLU A 143 -9.56 -12.00 -16.29
N THR A 144 -8.42 -11.38 -16.02
CA THR A 144 -7.42 -10.99 -17.02
C THR A 144 -6.03 -11.44 -16.55
N SER A 145 -5.15 -11.75 -17.50
CA SER A 145 -3.74 -12.08 -17.26
C SER A 145 -2.87 -10.85 -17.08
N LEU A 146 -1.67 -11.07 -16.57
CA LEU A 146 -0.57 -10.10 -16.60
C LEU A 146 -0.22 -9.76 -18.06
N THR A 147 -0.28 -8.48 -18.42
CA THR A 147 0.01 -8.02 -19.79
C THR A 147 1.52 -7.84 -20.01
N ALA A 148 1.91 -7.59 -21.27
CA ALA A 148 3.30 -7.24 -21.59
C ALA A 148 3.73 -5.93 -20.92
N PHE A 149 2.87 -4.90 -20.96
CA PHE A 149 3.12 -3.64 -20.26
C PHE A 149 3.26 -3.87 -18.74
N GLY A 150 2.41 -4.70 -18.14
CA GLY A 150 2.53 -5.05 -16.74
C GLY A 150 3.87 -5.72 -16.38
N ARG A 151 4.44 -6.55 -17.27
CA ARG A 151 5.77 -7.15 -17.08
C ARG A 151 6.88 -6.10 -17.12
N GLU A 152 6.82 -5.17 -18.08
CA GLU A 152 7.77 -4.06 -18.16
C GLU A 152 7.74 -3.21 -16.89
N VAL A 153 6.56 -2.91 -16.36
CA VAL A 153 6.39 -2.19 -15.09
C VAL A 153 6.98 -2.96 -13.91
N ILE A 154 6.77 -4.28 -13.81
CA ILE A 154 7.37 -5.12 -12.76
C ILE A 154 8.90 -5.08 -12.85
N ASP A 155 9.46 -5.18 -14.05
CA ASP A 155 10.91 -5.16 -14.24
C ASP A 155 11.52 -3.83 -13.76
N GLU A 156 10.85 -2.71 -14.05
CA GLU A 156 11.29 -1.38 -13.63
C GLU A 156 11.13 -1.16 -12.11
N MET A 157 10.02 -1.61 -11.52
CA MET A 157 9.82 -1.57 -10.07
C MET A 157 10.87 -2.43 -9.35
N ASN A 158 11.18 -3.62 -9.87
CA ASN A 158 12.21 -4.51 -9.33
C ASN A 158 13.63 -3.91 -9.44
N ARG A 159 13.91 -3.18 -10.53
CA ARG A 159 15.17 -2.45 -10.73
C ARG A 159 15.33 -1.33 -9.70
N LEU A 160 14.26 -0.57 -9.44
CA LEU A 160 14.26 0.55 -8.51
C LEU A 160 14.16 0.12 -7.04
N GLY A 161 13.76 -1.13 -6.78
CA GLY A 161 13.53 -1.63 -5.43
C GLY A 161 12.20 -1.16 -4.83
N MET A 162 11.19 -0.93 -5.68
CA MET A 162 9.83 -0.64 -5.27
C MET A 162 9.06 -1.92 -4.94
N PHE A 163 8.10 -1.84 -4.02
CA PHE A 163 7.17 -2.93 -3.76
C PHE A 163 6.15 -3.03 -4.88
N VAL A 164 6.02 -4.23 -5.46
CA VAL A 164 4.88 -4.60 -6.30
C VAL A 164 3.74 -5.04 -5.39
N ASP A 165 2.61 -4.33 -5.44
CA ASP A 165 1.43 -4.64 -4.64
C ASP A 165 0.32 -5.22 -5.53
N VAL A 166 -0.27 -6.33 -5.07
CA VAL A 166 -1.36 -7.05 -5.77
C VAL A 166 -2.67 -7.00 -4.99
N THR A 167 -2.76 -6.10 -4.03
CA THR A 167 -4.05 -5.67 -3.48
C THR A 167 -4.96 -5.16 -4.60
N HIS A 168 -6.29 -5.26 -4.45
CA HIS A 168 -7.30 -4.97 -5.49
C HIS A 168 -7.19 -5.78 -6.81
N THR A 169 -6.16 -6.61 -6.99
CA THR A 169 -5.84 -7.30 -8.23
C THR A 169 -6.62 -8.62 -8.33
N GLY A 170 -7.04 -8.99 -9.54
CA GLY A 170 -7.72 -10.25 -9.81
C GLY A 170 -6.83 -11.46 -9.58
N TYR A 171 -7.44 -12.62 -9.30
CA TYR A 171 -6.73 -13.86 -8.95
C TYR A 171 -5.63 -14.19 -9.98
N ARG A 172 -5.99 -14.36 -11.25
CA ARG A 172 -5.04 -14.72 -12.30
C ARG A 172 -3.86 -13.76 -12.43
N THR A 173 -4.13 -12.45 -12.52
CA THR A 173 -3.05 -11.44 -12.58
C THR A 173 -2.17 -11.52 -11.33
N SER A 174 -2.74 -11.58 -10.12
CA SER A 174 -1.94 -11.62 -8.89
C SER A 174 -1.01 -12.85 -8.84
N MET A 175 -1.48 -14.02 -9.29
CA MET A 175 -0.68 -15.24 -9.35
C MET A 175 0.46 -15.12 -10.37
N GLU A 176 0.17 -14.61 -11.57
CA GLU A 176 1.17 -14.41 -12.63
C GLU A 176 2.21 -13.34 -12.23
N VAL A 177 1.81 -12.29 -11.50
CA VAL A 177 2.72 -11.28 -10.93
C VAL A 177 3.68 -11.90 -9.92
N MET A 178 3.16 -12.72 -9.00
CA MET A 178 3.98 -13.41 -7.98
C MET A 178 4.92 -14.46 -8.58
N GLU A 179 4.55 -15.07 -9.70
CA GLU A 179 5.41 -15.98 -10.45
C GLU A 179 6.50 -15.24 -11.25
N TYR A 180 6.17 -14.08 -11.82
CA TYR A 180 7.08 -13.32 -12.68
C TYR A 180 8.08 -12.46 -11.90
N SER A 181 7.66 -11.83 -10.81
CA SER A 181 8.50 -10.91 -10.05
C SER A 181 9.71 -11.61 -9.43
N ASN A 182 10.89 -10.99 -9.55
CA ASN A 182 12.12 -11.46 -8.90
C ASN A 182 12.36 -10.82 -7.52
N ARG A 183 11.44 -9.97 -7.05
CA ARG A 183 11.42 -9.38 -5.70
C ARG A 183 10.14 -9.78 -4.97
N PRO A 184 10.13 -9.68 -3.62
CA PRO A 184 8.91 -9.85 -2.82
C PRO A 184 7.73 -9.02 -3.35
N VAL A 185 6.58 -9.67 -3.46
CA VAL A 185 5.30 -9.06 -3.85
C VAL A 185 4.42 -9.01 -2.60
N ILE A 186 3.71 -7.90 -2.39
CA ILE A 186 2.90 -7.71 -1.18
C ILE A 186 1.40 -7.64 -1.49
N PHE A 187 0.60 -7.86 -0.46
CA PHE A 187 -0.75 -7.31 -0.36
C PHE A 187 -0.72 -6.24 0.74
N SER A 188 -0.70 -4.95 0.38
CA SER A 188 -0.65 -3.84 1.34
C SER A 188 -1.89 -3.73 2.25
N HIS A 189 -3.06 -4.21 1.80
CA HIS A 189 -4.28 -4.19 2.61
C HIS A 189 -5.34 -5.20 2.11
N SER A 190 -5.26 -6.45 2.57
CA SER A 190 -6.19 -7.53 2.19
C SER A 190 -6.47 -8.53 3.32
N ASN A 191 -7.66 -9.14 3.32
CA ASN A 191 -8.07 -10.14 4.31
C ASN A 191 -8.27 -11.52 3.68
N ALA A 192 -8.34 -12.55 4.52
CA ALA A 192 -8.55 -13.93 4.09
C ALA A 192 -10.00 -14.16 3.61
N LYS A 193 -10.14 -14.70 2.39
CA LYS A 193 -11.45 -15.00 1.79
C LYS A 193 -12.19 -16.13 2.51
N ALA A 194 -11.44 -17.03 3.15
CA ALA A 194 -12.00 -18.10 3.97
C ALA A 194 -12.81 -17.57 5.17
N LEU A 195 -12.47 -16.39 5.69
CA LEU A 195 -13.16 -15.74 6.82
C LEU A 195 -14.36 -14.90 6.35
N CYS A 196 -14.20 -14.21 5.22
CA CYS A 196 -15.28 -13.45 4.60
C CYS A 196 -15.18 -13.57 3.07
N GLY A 197 -16.22 -14.13 2.43
CA GLY A 197 -16.28 -14.41 0.99
C GLY A 197 -16.37 -13.17 0.08
N HIS A 198 -15.86 -12.01 0.52
CA HIS A 198 -15.86 -10.78 -0.25
C HIS A 198 -14.90 -10.85 -1.44
N GLY A 199 -15.25 -10.22 -2.57
CA GLY A 199 -14.42 -10.26 -3.79
C GLY A 199 -13.04 -9.58 -3.67
N ARG A 200 -12.87 -8.68 -2.69
CA ARG A 200 -11.57 -8.09 -2.33
C ARG A 200 -10.69 -8.98 -1.47
N ASN A 201 -11.25 -10.00 -0.83
CA ASN A 201 -10.47 -10.89 0.02
C ASN A 201 -9.76 -11.95 -0.82
N ILE A 202 -8.60 -12.36 -0.32
CA ILE A 202 -7.65 -13.19 -1.06
C ILE A 202 -7.72 -14.64 -0.60
N THR A 203 -7.51 -15.56 -1.53
CA THR A 203 -7.54 -17.00 -1.27
C THR A 203 -6.31 -17.45 -0.48
N ASP A 204 -6.42 -18.57 0.23
CA ASP A 204 -5.27 -19.21 0.90
C ASP A 204 -4.11 -19.50 -0.05
N GLU A 205 -4.43 -19.77 -1.31
CA GLU A 205 -3.44 -19.97 -2.36
C GLU A 205 -2.66 -18.69 -2.66
N GLN A 206 -3.34 -17.55 -2.82
CA GLN A 206 -2.70 -16.24 -3.00
C GLN A 206 -1.86 -15.87 -1.78
N ILE A 207 -2.34 -16.13 -0.55
CA ILE A 207 -1.59 -15.89 0.68
C ILE A 207 -0.30 -16.71 0.69
N LYS A 208 -0.38 -18.02 0.38
CA LYS A 208 0.79 -18.90 0.32
C LYS A 208 1.74 -18.51 -0.82
N ALA A 209 1.22 -18.05 -1.96
CA ALA A 209 2.03 -17.55 -3.07
C ALA A 209 2.80 -16.29 -2.67
N CYS A 210 2.14 -15.34 -2.01
CA CYS A 210 2.76 -14.12 -1.49
C CYS A 210 3.91 -14.45 -0.55
N ALA A 211 3.67 -15.36 0.41
CA ALA A 211 4.69 -15.81 1.36
C ALA A 211 5.90 -16.47 0.66
N ARG A 212 5.68 -17.23 -0.44
CA ARG A 212 6.79 -17.83 -1.23
C ARG A 212 7.68 -16.79 -1.91
N THR A 213 7.15 -15.60 -2.22
CA THR A 213 7.98 -14.49 -2.75
C THR A 213 8.83 -13.83 -1.66
N GLY A 214 8.61 -14.15 -0.38
CA GLY A 214 9.17 -13.42 0.76
C GLY A 214 8.43 -12.13 1.09
N GLY A 215 7.25 -11.93 0.49
CA GLY A 215 6.39 -10.78 0.72
C GLY A 215 5.47 -10.93 1.92
N ILE A 216 4.59 -9.95 2.09
CA ILE A 216 3.68 -9.84 3.25
C ILE A 216 2.24 -9.63 2.81
N VAL A 217 1.32 -10.07 3.67
CA VAL A 217 -0.10 -9.70 3.61
C VAL A 217 -0.39 -8.82 4.82
N ALA A 218 -0.62 -7.53 4.58
CA ALA A 218 -1.08 -6.60 5.61
C ALA A 218 -2.61 -6.63 5.68
N ILE A 219 -3.12 -6.81 6.90
CA ILE A 219 -4.54 -7.01 7.19
C ILE A 219 -5.24 -5.65 7.28
N VAL A 220 -6.48 -5.57 6.79
CA VAL A 220 -7.24 -4.33 6.72
C VAL A 220 -8.48 -4.35 7.61
N GLY A 221 -8.65 -3.28 8.39
CA GLY A 221 -9.76 -3.08 9.33
C GLY A 221 -11.09 -2.63 8.70
N LEU A 222 -11.34 -2.92 7.43
CA LEU A 222 -12.54 -2.46 6.73
C LEU A 222 -13.69 -3.46 6.92
N ASN A 223 -14.77 -3.02 7.58
CA ASN A 223 -15.88 -3.90 8.02
C ASN A 223 -16.44 -4.81 6.91
N ARG A 224 -16.66 -4.26 5.71
CA ARG A 224 -17.17 -5.00 4.55
C ARG A 224 -16.32 -6.23 4.19
N PHE A 225 -15.04 -6.25 4.58
CA PHE A 225 -14.10 -7.33 4.31
C PHE A 225 -13.93 -8.29 5.51
N LEU A 226 -14.59 -8.01 6.64
CA LEU A 226 -14.59 -8.83 7.85
C LEU A 226 -15.93 -9.56 8.08
N GLY A 227 -16.94 -9.31 7.24
CA GLY A 227 -18.27 -9.98 7.25
C GLY A 227 -19.38 -9.16 7.90
N GLU A 228 -20.54 -9.77 8.16
CA GLU A 228 -21.69 -9.11 8.81
C GLU A 228 -21.51 -9.06 10.33
N GLY A 229 -21.77 -7.92 10.99
CA GLY A 229 -21.68 -7.74 12.46
C GLY A 229 -20.99 -6.45 12.92
N ARG A 230 -20.49 -6.42 14.17
CA ARG A 230 -19.90 -5.22 14.80
C ARG A 230 -18.62 -4.75 14.11
N THR A 231 -18.45 -3.44 14.01
CA THR A 231 -17.23 -2.78 13.53
C THR A 231 -16.39 -2.36 14.73
N ASP A 232 -15.58 -3.27 15.26
CA ASP A 232 -14.65 -2.98 16.35
C ASP A 232 -13.33 -3.74 16.21
N SER A 233 -12.35 -3.35 17.03
CA SER A 233 -11.02 -3.96 17.08
C SER A 233 -11.06 -5.44 17.41
N ASP A 234 -12.09 -5.87 18.15
CA ASP A 234 -12.21 -7.25 18.64
C ASP A 234 -12.45 -8.16 17.44
N ARG A 235 -13.37 -7.78 16.55
CA ARG A 235 -13.60 -8.49 15.28
C ARG A 235 -12.38 -8.54 14.37
N LEU A 236 -11.54 -7.51 14.36
CA LEU A 236 -10.32 -7.51 13.56
C LEU A 236 -9.29 -8.52 14.10
N ALA A 237 -9.31 -8.77 15.41
CA ALA A 237 -8.36 -9.64 16.11
C ALA A 237 -8.82 -11.12 16.19
N ASP A 238 -10.13 -11.37 16.15
CA ASP A 238 -10.75 -12.70 16.18
C ASP A 238 -10.42 -13.56 14.93
#